data_AF-A0A7C6V428-F1
#
_entry.id   AF-A0A7C6V428-F1
#
_cell.length_a   1.000
_cell.length_b   1.000
_cell.length_c   1.000
_cell.angle_alpha   90.00
_cell.angle_beta   90.00
_cell.angle_gamma   90.00
#
_symmetry.space_group_name_H-M   'P 1'
#
loop_
_entity.id
_entity.type
_entity.pdbx_description
1 polymer ?
#
loop_
_entity_poly.entity_id
_entity_poly.type
_entity_poly.pdbx_seq_one_letter_code
_entity_poly.pdbx_strand_id
1 'polypeptide(L)'
;MNDGHERRKVLDLSRYREKDRALPGLPAGQERGAGKRAPGKKLPGILGERRWLLLALLLVAAIDLMPTPPGLSVAGKYALGLWAFVVVCFLTEALPLPMTALFIGSYQIFTGIGTFHEVPRTFMDDAVIFIMGVLMTGAMLIKYNIHNRVTLYMLRLSGPRIERIILGMVAFCAFGAAFITEHAAVVIMLPVGVGLVSLCGGYQKVPNLARLLMLAISYGVIIGGVASPSGGARNALMIGLLNSLGLNVGYGQWVLMAAPFTLIMIPVVTYWLLSLYPPEISDLSRAVGSIKKEMEAAGPMTGRARAMLAIFLAVLAGWVFLGHRFGVGNIAMAGVILAAVFRLVDWSYLQSKTQWGVVLLYAGAISMGRMLISTGAATWLAGQLLHLAAAAEMTEGLHLLAVTASITALVTNTMADGPTVAVLGPVFLKVAELSHISPVATGVATSLAAAFSFLLIIATPANAIVYGPGFLRPVDFLKAGGVLFLLSLVLLIALLANLWWRAIGIW
;
A
#
# COMPACT_ATOMS: atom_id res chain seq x y z
N MET A 1 54.47 3.10 2.80
CA MET A 1 53.66 2.00 3.35
C MET A 1 52.35 2.57 3.84
N ASN A 2 51.25 2.06 3.29
CA ASN A 2 49.84 2.22 3.66
C ASN A 2 49.18 3.62 3.66
N ASP A 3 48.73 4.05 2.48
CA ASP A 3 47.54 4.90 2.31
C ASP A 3 46.28 4.03 2.23
N GLY A 4 45.46 4.09 3.28
CA GLY A 4 44.17 3.41 3.37
C GLY A 4 43.05 4.20 2.68
N HIS A 5 42.89 4.06 1.37
CA HIS A 5 41.69 4.50 0.67
C HIS A 5 40.53 3.54 0.95
N GLU A 6 39.73 3.82 1.97
CA GLU A 6 38.38 3.26 2.08
C GLU A 6 37.55 3.70 0.85
N ARG A 7 37.23 2.75 -0.03
CA ARG A 7 36.32 2.98 -1.16
C ARG A 7 34.92 3.27 -0.60
N ARG A 8 34.51 4.54 -0.70
CA ARG A 8 33.16 5.01 -0.38
C ARG A 8 32.12 4.28 -1.25
N LYS A 9 31.17 3.58 -0.64
CA LYS A 9 30.01 2.98 -1.34
C LYS A 9 28.97 4.06 -1.65
N VAL A 10 28.47 4.10 -2.87
CA VAL A 10 27.48 5.12 -3.31
C VAL A 10 26.08 4.78 -2.76
N LEU A 11 25.81 3.50 -2.49
CA LEU A 11 24.53 2.99 -2.01
C LEU A 11 24.37 2.94 -0.47
N ASP A 12 25.30 3.52 0.29
CA ASP A 12 25.24 3.48 1.75
C ASP A 12 24.26 4.52 2.32
N LEU A 13 23.05 4.05 2.63
CA LEU A 13 21.96 4.84 3.21
C LEU A 13 22.23 5.35 4.63
N SER A 14 23.27 4.87 5.32
CA SER A 14 23.56 5.29 6.71
C SER A 14 23.74 6.81 6.83
N ARG A 15 24.25 7.47 5.77
CA ARG A 15 24.39 8.93 5.70
C ARG A 15 23.09 9.71 5.55
N TYR A 16 22.01 9.07 5.09
CA TYR A 16 20.70 9.71 4.89
C TYR A 16 19.68 9.33 5.99
N ARG A 17 20.01 8.38 6.88
CA ARG A 17 19.17 8.02 8.04
C ARG A 17 19.33 8.97 9.22
N GLU A 18 20.43 9.70 9.32
CA GLU A 18 20.67 10.67 10.40
C GLU A 18 19.96 11.99 10.08
N LYS A 19 18.80 12.22 10.71
CA LYS A 19 18.08 13.51 10.68
C LYS A 19 18.90 14.70 11.20
N ASP A 20 20.04 14.43 11.87
CA ASP A 20 20.77 15.41 12.69
C ASP A 20 22.11 15.86 12.09
N ARG A 21 22.50 15.42 10.88
CA ARG A 21 23.66 16.01 10.19
C ARG A 21 23.23 17.07 9.19
N ALA A 22 23.55 18.32 9.50
CA ALA A 22 23.50 19.41 8.55
C ALA A 22 24.26 19.01 7.26
N LEU A 23 23.53 18.94 6.15
CA LEU A 23 24.13 18.82 4.82
C LEU A 23 25.01 20.06 4.58
N PRO A 24 26.21 19.92 3.98
CA PRO A 24 27.04 21.07 3.67
C PRO A 24 26.28 22.06 2.77
N GLY A 25 26.01 23.27 3.26
CA GLY A 25 25.47 24.38 2.45
C GLY A 25 23.97 24.70 2.57
N LEU A 26 23.30 24.32 3.66
CA LEU A 26 21.94 24.81 4.01
C LEU A 26 21.98 25.63 5.31
N PRO A 27 21.18 26.71 5.46
CA PRO A 27 21.05 27.40 6.74
C PRO A 27 20.45 26.46 7.78
N ALA A 28 21.04 26.46 8.98
CA ALA A 28 20.67 25.59 10.08
C ALA A 28 19.19 25.80 10.47
N GLY A 29 18.35 24.79 10.19
CA GLY A 29 16.99 24.74 10.71
C GLY A 29 17.02 24.43 12.21
N GLN A 30 16.27 25.22 12.99
CA GLN A 30 16.14 25.05 14.44
C GLN A 30 15.90 23.60 14.86
N GLU A 31 16.75 23.13 15.77
CA GLU A 31 16.66 21.85 16.46
C GLU A 31 15.28 21.66 17.09
N ARG A 32 14.51 20.66 16.64
CA ARG A 32 13.49 20.03 17.50
C ARG A 32 14.18 18.94 18.30
N GLY A 33 14.59 19.30 19.51
CA GLY A 33 15.37 18.46 20.42
C GLY A 33 14.83 17.04 20.59
N ALA A 34 15.75 16.08 20.47
CA ALA A 34 15.58 14.71 20.93
C ALA A 34 15.29 14.73 22.45
N GLY A 35 14.07 14.38 22.82
CA GLY A 35 13.62 14.37 24.21
C GLY A 35 14.37 13.33 25.04
N LYS A 36 15.28 13.79 25.89
CA LYS A 36 15.67 13.08 27.13
C LYS A 36 14.38 12.74 27.90
N ARG A 37 14.14 11.46 28.19
CA ARG A 37 13.04 11.03 29.07
C ARG A 37 13.28 11.58 30.47
N ALA A 38 12.57 12.63 30.84
CA ALA A 38 12.46 13.08 32.21
C ALA A 38 11.49 12.17 32.99
N PRO A 39 11.82 11.74 34.22
CA PRO A 39 10.90 10.97 35.05
C PRO A 39 9.83 11.92 35.61
N GLY A 40 8.55 11.58 35.40
CA GLY A 40 7.41 12.27 36.00
C GLY A 40 6.73 13.32 35.11
N LYS A 41 5.99 12.88 34.07
CA LYS A 41 5.01 13.77 33.41
C LYS A 41 3.72 13.81 34.23
N LYS A 42 3.26 15.00 34.64
CA LYS A 42 1.97 15.24 35.29
C LYS A 42 0.82 14.76 34.39
N LEU A 43 -0.27 14.24 34.97
CA LEU A 43 -1.48 13.75 34.28
C LEU A 43 -1.94 14.60 33.07
N PRO A 44 -2.00 15.95 33.13
CA PRO A 44 -2.43 16.78 31.99
C PRO A 44 -1.56 16.60 30.74
N GLY A 45 -0.27 16.31 30.90
CA GLY A 45 0.65 16.06 29.77
C GLY A 45 0.39 14.72 29.07
N ILE A 46 -0.03 13.71 29.83
CA ILE A 46 -0.39 12.38 29.29
C ILE A 46 -1.73 12.45 28.54
N LEU A 47 -2.70 13.20 29.08
CA LEU A 47 -3.99 13.47 28.42
C LEU A 47 -3.82 14.27 27.12
N GLY A 48 -2.89 15.25 27.08
CA GLY A 48 -2.58 16.00 25.86
C GLY A 48 -1.97 15.14 24.75
N GLU A 49 -1.06 14.22 25.09
CA GLU A 49 -0.43 13.30 24.13
C GLU A 49 -1.41 12.24 23.59
N ARG A 50 -2.43 11.88 24.37
CA ARG A 50 -3.44 10.87 24.00
C ARG A 50 -4.80 11.46 23.63
N ARG A 51 -4.88 12.76 23.35
CA ARG A 51 -6.14 13.47 23.06
C ARG A 51 -6.99 12.80 21.97
N TRP A 52 -6.36 12.25 20.93
CA TRP A 52 -7.06 11.59 19.83
C TRP A 52 -7.59 10.21 20.22
N LEU A 53 -6.86 9.48 21.06
CA LEU A 53 -7.34 8.21 21.63
C LEU A 53 -8.52 8.45 22.58
N LEU A 54 -8.42 9.48 23.41
CA LEU A 54 -9.51 9.89 24.29
C LEU A 54 -10.73 10.33 23.48
N LEU A 55 -10.54 11.12 22.42
CA LEU A 55 -11.61 11.48 21.49
C LEU A 55 -12.26 10.24 20.87
N ALA A 56 -11.47 9.27 20.40
CA ALA A 56 -11.98 8.03 19.81
C ALA A 56 -12.81 7.22 20.83
N LEU A 57 -12.32 7.08 22.06
CA LEU A 57 -13.04 6.38 23.13
C LEU A 57 -14.31 7.12 23.57
N LEU A 58 -14.26 8.45 23.66
CA LEU A 58 -15.43 9.28 23.95
C LEU A 58 -16.47 9.17 22.84
N LEU A 59 -16.04 9.12 21.58
CA LEU A 59 -16.93 8.95 20.43
C LEU A 59 -17.63 7.59 20.47
N VAL A 60 -16.90 6.51 20.78
CA VAL A 60 -17.48 5.17 21.02
C VAL A 60 -18.50 5.23 22.14
N ALA A 61 -18.12 5.74 23.31
CA ALA A 61 -19.01 5.83 24.46
C ALA A 61 -20.26 6.65 24.14
N ALA A 62 -20.12 7.76 23.42
CA ALA A 62 -21.23 8.57 22.96
C ALA A 62 -22.16 7.76 22.04
N ILE A 63 -21.61 7.00 21.08
CA ILE A 63 -22.38 6.13 20.17
C ILE A 63 -23.09 5.00 20.91
N ASP A 64 -22.42 4.38 21.87
CA ASP A 64 -22.95 3.25 22.61
C ASP A 64 -24.07 3.68 23.58
N LEU A 65 -23.98 4.90 24.12
CA LEU A 65 -24.95 5.46 25.06
C LEU A 65 -26.16 6.11 24.37
N MET A 66 -26.03 6.56 23.11
CA MET A 66 -27.17 7.19 22.43
C MET A 66 -28.27 6.20 22.05
N PRO A 67 -29.54 6.67 21.94
CA PRO A 67 -30.66 5.84 21.50
C PRO A 67 -30.38 5.22 20.14
N THR A 68 -30.76 3.96 19.95
CA THR A 68 -30.55 3.25 18.68
C THR A 68 -31.34 3.93 17.57
N PRO A 69 -30.68 4.38 16.48
CA PRO A 69 -31.36 4.97 15.34
C PRO A 69 -32.40 4.03 14.71
N PRO A 70 -33.47 4.57 14.09
CA PRO A 70 -34.45 3.75 13.37
C PRO A 70 -33.77 2.89 12.29
N GLY A 71 -34.20 1.64 12.17
CA GLY A 71 -33.67 0.69 11.18
C GLY A 71 -32.29 0.10 11.51
N LEU A 72 -31.71 0.39 12.69
CA LEU A 72 -30.44 -0.18 13.15
C LEU A 72 -30.66 -1.12 14.34
N SER A 73 -29.93 -2.25 14.36
CA SER A 73 -29.92 -3.14 15.52
C SER A 73 -29.02 -2.59 16.66
N VAL A 74 -29.21 -3.04 17.89
CA VAL A 74 -28.33 -2.65 19.02
C VAL A 74 -26.88 -3.07 18.75
N ALA A 75 -26.67 -4.30 18.27
CA ALA A 75 -25.35 -4.77 17.86
C ALA A 75 -24.78 -3.92 16.69
N GLY A 76 -25.64 -3.50 15.77
CA GLY A 76 -25.27 -2.59 14.67
C GLY A 76 -24.82 -1.23 15.17
N LYS A 77 -25.45 -0.69 16.21
CA LYS A 77 -25.02 0.55 16.87
C LYS A 77 -23.61 0.42 17.46
N TYR A 78 -23.35 -0.65 18.21
CA TYR A 78 -22.02 -0.90 18.77
C TYR A 78 -20.97 -1.14 17.67
N ALA A 79 -21.35 -1.78 16.57
CA ALA A 79 -20.50 -1.94 15.40
C ALA A 79 -20.15 -0.58 14.75
N LEU A 80 -21.10 0.37 14.67
CA LEU A 80 -20.83 1.74 14.23
C LEU A 80 -19.94 2.50 15.22
N GLY A 81 -20.10 2.28 16.53
CA GLY A 81 -19.21 2.81 17.56
C GLY A 81 -17.76 2.41 17.31
N LEU A 82 -17.52 1.11 17.16
CA LEU A 82 -16.20 0.58 16.80
C LEU A 82 -15.71 1.09 15.44
N TRP A 83 -16.59 1.23 14.45
CA TRP A 83 -16.22 1.78 13.16
C TRP A 83 -15.72 3.22 13.26
N ALA A 84 -16.42 4.06 14.01
CA ALA A 84 -15.99 5.43 14.25
C ALA A 84 -14.67 5.48 15.03
N PHE A 85 -14.45 4.59 16.01
CA PHE A 85 -13.16 4.46 16.71
C PHE A 85 -12.02 4.17 15.74
N VAL A 86 -12.21 3.17 14.87
CA VAL A 86 -11.19 2.73 13.92
C VAL A 86 -10.87 3.85 12.94
N VAL A 87 -11.88 4.55 12.42
CA VAL A 87 -11.70 5.72 11.55
C VAL A 87 -10.86 6.80 12.23
N VAL A 88 -11.20 7.18 13.46
CA VAL A 88 -10.43 8.19 14.21
C VAL A 88 -9.00 7.70 14.46
N CYS A 89 -8.81 6.45 14.89
CA CYS A 89 -7.50 5.91 15.17
C CYS A 89 -6.61 5.82 13.93
N PHE A 90 -7.17 5.50 12.77
CA PHE A 90 -6.43 5.42 11.51
C PHE A 90 -6.12 6.80 10.91
N LEU A 91 -7.04 7.77 11.02
CA LEU A 91 -6.81 9.14 10.55
C LEU A 91 -5.77 9.89 11.39
N THR A 92 -5.77 9.66 12.70
CA THR A 92 -4.94 10.40 13.66
C THR A 92 -3.70 9.64 14.10
N GLU A 93 -3.57 8.37 13.70
CA GLU A 93 -2.57 7.42 14.22
C GLU A 93 -2.51 7.39 15.76
N ALA A 94 -3.67 7.55 16.42
CA ALA A 94 -3.77 7.58 17.89
C ALA A 94 -3.27 6.29 18.55
N LEU A 95 -3.38 5.17 17.84
CA LEU A 95 -2.81 3.88 18.19
C LEU A 95 -2.05 3.32 16.99
N PRO A 96 -0.97 2.54 17.23
CA PRO A 96 -0.35 1.76 16.15
C PRO A 96 -1.40 0.89 15.46
N LEU A 97 -1.41 0.88 14.12
CA LEU A 97 -2.40 0.15 13.32
C LEU A 97 -2.66 -1.30 13.79
N PRO A 98 -1.64 -2.10 14.18
CA PRO A 98 -1.87 -3.46 14.67
C PRO A 98 -2.59 -3.50 16.02
N MET A 99 -2.39 -2.51 16.87
CA MET A 99 -3.08 -2.40 18.16
C MET A 99 -4.56 -2.05 17.97
N THR A 100 -4.87 -1.18 17.01
CA THR A 100 -6.26 -0.90 16.62
C THR A 100 -6.95 -2.18 16.12
N ALA A 101 -6.25 -3.03 15.37
CA ALA A 101 -6.79 -4.31 14.91
C ALA A 101 -7.04 -5.31 16.05
N LEU A 102 -6.17 -5.36 17.07
CA LEU A 102 -6.42 -6.17 18.27
C LEU A 102 -7.58 -5.63 19.12
N PHE A 103 -7.73 -4.30 19.16
CA PHE A 103 -8.86 -3.65 19.82
C PHE A 103 -10.19 -4.06 19.18
N ILE A 104 -10.26 -4.13 17.85
CA ILE A 104 -11.45 -4.62 17.11
C ILE A 104 -11.94 -5.97 17.66
N GLY A 105 -11.02 -6.93 17.83
CA GLY A 105 -11.37 -8.26 18.35
C GLY A 105 -11.84 -8.22 19.80
N SER A 106 -11.12 -7.48 20.64
CA SER A 106 -11.45 -7.35 22.07
C SER A 106 -12.80 -6.67 22.27
N TYR A 107 -13.07 -5.60 21.53
CA TYR A 107 -14.31 -4.83 21.60
C TYR A 107 -15.53 -5.68 21.23
N GLN A 108 -15.45 -6.50 20.17
CA GLN A 108 -16.53 -7.39 19.75
C GLN A 108 -16.96 -8.36 20.86
N ILE A 109 -15.98 -8.85 21.65
CA ILE A 109 -16.25 -9.76 22.78
C ILE A 109 -16.88 -8.99 23.94
N PHE A 110 -16.30 -7.84 24.34
CA PHE A 110 -16.80 -7.08 25.48
C PHE A 110 -18.17 -6.45 25.26
N THR A 111 -18.53 -6.13 24.01
CA THR A 111 -19.87 -5.61 23.66
C THR A 111 -20.89 -6.70 23.37
N GLY A 112 -20.51 -7.98 23.42
CA GLY A 112 -21.40 -9.10 23.16
C GLY A 112 -21.81 -9.27 21.69
N ILE A 113 -21.11 -8.61 20.75
CA ILE A 113 -21.37 -8.74 19.30
C ILE A 113 -20.94 -10.12 18.80
N GLY A 114 -19.88 -10.69 19.36
CA GLY A 114 -19.41 -12.04 19.04
C GLY A 114 -18.82 -12.74 20.25
N THR A 115 -18.82 -14.07 20.23
CA THR A 115 -18.28 -14.86 21.34
C THR A 115 -16.75 -14.97 21.28
N PHE A 116 -16.13 -15.35 22.41
CA PHE A 116 -14.69 -15.61 22.49
C PHE A 116 -14.23 -16.81 21.62
N HIS A 117 -15.15 -17.62 21.10
CA HIS A 117 -14.87 -18.68 20.12
C HIS A 117 -15.02 -18.23 18.68
N GLU A 118 -15.94 -17.31 18.39
CA GLU A 118 -16.24 -16.85 17.04
C GLU A 118 -15.26 -15.77 16.57
N VAL A 119 -14.98 -14.78 17.42
CA VAL A 119 -14.14 -13.63 17.03
C VAL A 119 -12.73 -14.06 16.63
N PRO A 120 -12.03 -14.98 17.32
CA PRO A 120 -10.72 -15.44 16.84
C PRO A 120 -10.76 -16.13 15.46
N ARG A 121 -11.89 -16.77 15.11
CA ARG A 121 -12.05 -17.44 13.80
C ARG A 121 -12.24 -16.44 12.66
N THR A 122 -12.71 -15.23 12.94
CA THR A 122 -12.81 -14.18 11.92
C THR A 122 -11.46 -13.54 11.59
N PHE A 123 -10.45 -13.70 12.45
CA PHE A 123 -9.11 -13.15 12.24
C PHE A 123 -8.22 -14.00 11.32
N MET A 124 -8.46 -15.30 11.19
CA MET A 124 -7.61 -16.20 10.40
C MET A 124 -8.31 -16.67 9.12
N ASP A 125 -8.50 -15.73 8.20
CA ASP A 125 -9.01 -15.99 6.84
C ASP A 125 -7.89 -16.40 5.86
N ASP A 126 -8.23 -17.06 4.74
CA ASP A 126 -7.25 -17.38 3.67
C ASP A 126 -6.53 -16.13 3.16
N ALA A 127 -7.22 -14.98 3.08
CA ALA A 127 -6.61 -13.70 2.70
C ALA A 127 -5.51 -13.24 3.69
N VAL A 128 -5.66 -13.53 4.99
CA VAL A 128 -4.65 -13.20 6.02
C VAL A 128 -3.43 -14.09 5.86
N ILE A 129 -3.64 -15.39 5.63
CA ILE A 129 -2.56 -16.34 5.36
C ILE A 129 -1.84 -15.98 4.05
N PHE A 130 -2.58 -15.54 3.04
CA PHE A 130 -2.03 -15.06 1.77
C PHE A 130 -1.10 -13.85 1.98
N ILE A 131 -1.57 -12.81 2.68
CA ILE A 131 -0.74 -11.62 2.98
C ILE A 131 0.51 -12.02 3.76
N MET A 132 0.38 -12.90 4.76
CA MET A 132 1.52 -13.42 5.53
C MET A 132 2.55 -14.10 4.61
N GLY A 133 2.09 -15.00 3.72
CA GLY A 133 2.95 -15.72 2.78
C GLY A 133 3.62 -14.80 1.75
N VAL A 134 2.90 -13.79 1.23
CA VAL A 134 3.44 -12.77 0.32
C VAL A 134 4.55 -11.96 1.00
N LEU A 135 4.33 -11.50 2.24
CA LEU A 135 5.33 -10.74 3.00
C LEU A 135 6.59 -11.57 3.29
N MET A 136 6.42 -12.82 3.71
CA MET A 136 7.53 -13.74 3.94
C MET A 136 8.31 -14.02 2.65
N THR A 137 7.59 -14.25 1.55
CA THR A 137 8.20 -14.49 0.23
C THR A 137 8.95 -13.28 -0.27
N GLY A 138 8.38 -12.08 -0.14
CA GLY A 138 9.04 -10.82 -0.45
C GLY A 138 10.32 -10.61 0.36
N ALA A 139 10.30 -10.89 1.66
CA ALA A 139 11.48 -10.79 2.52
C ALA A 139 12.62 -11.73 2.07
N MET A 140 12.30 -12.91 1.53
CA MET A 140 13.27 -13.84 0.96
C MET A 140 13.86 -13.34 -0.37
N LEU A 141 13.04 -12.74 -1.25
CA LEU A 141 13.54 -12.14 -2.49
C LEU A 141 14.54 -11.00 -2.22
N ILE A 142 14.30 -10.24 -1.16
CA ILE A 142 15.22 -9.20 -0.67
C ILE A 142 16.50 -9.84 -0.11
N LYS A 143 16.39 -10.89 0.72
CA LYS A 143 17.54 -11.63 1.29
C LYS A 143 18.58 -12.02 0.24
N TYR A 144 18.09 -12.50 -0.91
CA TYR A 144 18.92 -13.03 -1.99
C TYR A 144 19.34 -11.98 -3.03
N ASN A 145 19.03 -10.69 -2.81
CA ASN A 145 19.33 -9.60 -3.74
C ASN A 145 18.82 -9.84 -5.17
N ILE A 146 17.70 -10.57 -5.32
CA ILE A 146 17.11 -10.87 -6.64
C ILE A 146 16.69 -9.55 -7.31
N HIS A 147 16.15 -8.62 -6.53
CA HIS A 147 15.76 -7.29 -6.98
C HIS A 147 16.91 -6.51 -7.63
N ASN A 148 18.13 -6.55 -7.08
CA ASN A 148 19.29 -5.86 -7.65
C ASN A 148 19.61 -6.35 -9.08
N ARG A 149 19.35 -7.62 -9.39
CA ARG A 149 19.53 -8.15 -10.75
C ARG A 149 18.51 -7.58 -11.71
N VAL A 150 17.26 -7.52 -11.28
CA VAL A 150 16.17 -6.98 -12.08
C VAL A 150 16.38 -5.47 -12.29
N THR A 151 16.86 -4.74 -11.28
CA THR A 151 17.22 -3.31 -11.41
C THR A 151 18.40 -3.12 -12.36
N LEU A 152 19.46 -3.94 -12.27
CA LEU A 152 20.59 -3.90 -13.20
C LEU A 152 20.13 -4.15 -14.64
N TYR A 153 19.28 -5.15 -14.84
CA TYR A 153 18.70 -5.46 -16.15
C TYR A 153 17.89 -4.29 -16.71
N MET A 154 17.05 -3.66 -15.87
CA MET A 154 16.34 -2.43 -16.23
C MET A 154 17.30 -1.32 -16.67
N LEU A 155 18.34 -1.02 -15.88
CA LEU A 155 19.33 0.01 -16.23
C LEU A 155 20.08 -0.31 -17.54
N ARG A 156 20.26 -1.59 -17.87
CA ARG A 156 20.86 -2.02 -19.15
C ARG A 156 19.91 -1.75 -20.32
N LEU A 157 18.63 -2.08 -20.18
CA LEU A 157 17.61 -1.85 -21.21
C LEU A 157 17.32 -0.37 -21.45
N SER A 158 17.21 0.43 -20.39
CA SER A 158 16.93 1.86 -20.47
C SER A 158 18.05 2.64 -21.19
N GLY A 159 19.29 2.19 -21.08
CA GLY A 159 20.43 2.95 -21.58
C GLY A 159 20.67 4.24 -20.76
N PRO A 160 21.41 5.22 -21.30
CA PRO A 160 21.84 6.39 -20.54
C PRO A 160 20.90 7.60 -20.63
N ARG A 161 19.94 7.60 -21.57
CA ARG A 161 19.02 8.72 -21.77
C ARG A 161 18.02 8.81 -20.62
N ILE A 162 17.82 10.02 -20.11
CA ILE A 162 16.99 10.25 -18.94
C ILE A 162 15.56 9.76 -19.09
N GLU A 163 14.92 9.99 -20.24
CA GLU A 163 13.51 9.65 -20.45
C GLU A 163 13.30 8.13 -20.35
N ARG A 164 14.26 7.37 -20.86
CA ARG A 164 14.26 5.90 -20.79
C ARG A 164 14.58 5.38 -19.40
N ILE A 165 15.40 6.10 -18.63
CA ILE A 165 15.69 5.77 -17.24
C ILE A 165 14.46 6.01 -16.38
N ILE A 166 13.75 7.13 -16.54
CA ILE A 166 12.50 7.38 -15.83
C ILE A 166 11.46 6.34 -16.19
N LEU A 167 11.26 6.05 -17.48
CA LEU A 167 10.37 4.97 -17.92
C LEU A 167 10.74 3.63 -17.27
N GLY A 168 12.03 3.29 -17.28
CA GLY A 168 12.55 2.06 -16.68
C GLY A 168 12.32 2.01 -15.17
N MET A 169 12.52 3.12 -14.46
CA MET A 169 12.27 3.23 -13.02
C MET A 169 10.80 3.10 -12.69
N VAL A 170 9.91 3.81 -13.40
CA VAL A 170 8.47 3.69 -13.21
C VAL A 170 8.00 2.27 -13.50
N ALA A 171 8.44 1.67 -14.61
CA ALA A 171 8.08 0.30 -14.98
C ALA A 171 8.62 -0.73 -13.97
N PHE A 172 9.87 -0.59 -13.53
CA PHE A 172 10.45 -1.47 -12.51
C PHE A 172 9.67 -1.38 -11.20
N CYS A 173 9.36 -0.17 -10.75
CA CYS A 173 8.57 0.06 -9.55
C CYS A 173 7.16 -0.52 -9.70
N ALA A 174 6.53 -0.35 -10.87
CA ALA A 174 5.19 -0.85 -11.14
C ALA A 174 5.12 -2.38 -11.14
N PHE A 175 5.97 -3.04 -11.93
CA PHE A 175 6.02 -4.49 -11.97
C PHE A 175 6.56 -5.10 -10.68
N GLY A 176 7.55 -4.45 -10.05
CA GLY A 176 8.08 -4.85 -8.75
C GLY A 176 7.01 -4.81 -7.67
N ALA A 177 6.30 -3.69 -7.55
CA ALA A 177 5.21 -3.49 -6.58
C ALA A 177 3.96 -4.32 -6.90
N ALA A 178 3.82 -4.85 -8.13
CA ALA A 178 2.73 -5.76 -8.47
C ALA A 178 2.89 -7.12 -7.79
N PHE A 179 4.10 -7.59 -7.49
CA PHE A 179 4.32 -8.94 -6.94
C PHE A 179 5.10 -8.95 -5.61
N ILE A 180 5.79 -7.86 -5.31
CA ILE A 180 6.41 -7.55 -4.04
C ILE A 180 5.61 -6.38 -3.46
N THR A 181 5.58 -6.22 -2.13
CA THR A 181 4.91 -5.07 -1.51
C THR A 181 5.50 -3.74 -1.95
N GLU A 182 4.65 -2.73 -2.15
CA GLU A 182 5.03 -1.34 -2.50
C GLU A 182 6.18 -0.80 -1.64
N HIS A 183 6.11 -1.00 -0.32
CA HIS A 183 7.13 -0.52 0.63
C HIS A 183 8.53 -1.09 0.34
N ALA A 184 8.60 -2.36 -0.02
CA ALA A 184 9.87 -3.00 -0.38
C ALA A 184 10.41 -2.46 -1.71
N ALA A 185 9.56 -2.29 -2.72
CA ALA A 185 9.98 -1.77 -4.02
C ALA A 185 10.55 -0.33 -3.92
N VAL A 186 9.93 0.54 -3.10
CA VAL A 186 10.47 1.88 -2.84
C VAL A 186 11.82 1.82 -2.14
N VAL A 187 11.94 1.02 -1.08
CA VAL A 187 13.21 0.90 -0.32
C VAL A 187 14.35 0.40 -1.20
N ILE A 188 14.06 -0.45 -2.18
CA ILE A 188 15.04 -0.95 -3.15
C ILE A 188 15.50 0.16 -4.11
N MET A 189 14.55 0.95 -4.65
CA MET A 189 14.86 1.93 -5.69
C MET A 189 15.32 3.28 -5.15
N LEU A 190 15.01 3.61 -3.90
CA LEU A 190 15.40 4.86 -3.26
C LEU A 190 16.94 5.09 -3.30
N PRO A 191 17.81 4.14 -2.87
CA PRO A 191 19.25 4.27 -3.01
C PRO A 191 19.71 4.55 -4.44
N VAL A 192 19.06 3.93 -5.42
CA VAL A 192 19.40 4.10 -6.84
C VAL A 192 19.07 5.53 -7.28
N GLY A 193 17.87 6.03 -6.95
CA GLY A 193 17.48 7.40 -7.24
C GLY A 193 18.37 8.43 -6.55
N VAL A 194 18.66 8.25 -5.26
CA VAL A 194 19.57 9.13 -4.50
C VAL A 194 20.99 9.09 -5.06
N GLY A 195 21.49 7.90 -5.41
CA GLY A 195 22.80 7.71 -6.04
C GLY A 195 22.92 8.45 -7.37
N LEU A 196 21.88 8.38 -8.22
CA LEU A 196 21.84 9.13 -9.48
C LEU A 196 21.92 10.65 -9.24
N VAL A 197 21.14 11.18 -8.29
CA VAL A 197 21.20 12.62 -7.91
C VAL A 197 22.60 13.00 -7.43
N SER A 198 23.20 12.20 -6.55
CA SER A 198 24.53 12.47 -5.99
C SER A 198 25.62 12.46 -7.07
N LEU A 199 25.57 11.51 -8.01
CA LEU A 199 26.55 11.37 -9.08
C LEU A 199 26.41 12.46 -10.16
N CYS A 200 25.26 13.09 -10.26
CA CYS A 200 24.98 14.23 -11.13
C CYS A 200 25.30 15.60 -10.52
N GLY A 201 25.98 15.62 -9.36
CA GLY A 201 26.42 16.86 -8.72
C GLY A 201 25.54 17.35 -7.56
N GLY A 202 24.56 16.54 -7.14
CA GLY A 202 23.75 16.78 -5.94
C GLY A 202 22.54 17.69 -6.16
N TYR A 203 21.67 17.75 -5.15
CA TYR A 203 20.37 18.43 -5.23
C TYR A 203 20.44 19.90 -5.66
N GLN A 204 21.47 20.64 -5.25
CA GLN A 204 21.64 22.04 -5.62
C GLN A 204 21.84 22.23 -7.13
N LYS A 205 22.47 21.27 -7.82
CA LYS A 205 22.74 21.34 -9.26
C LYS A 205 21.63 20.75 -10.11
N VAL A 206 20.97 19.71 -9.60
CA VAL A 206 19.95 18.95 -10.35
C VAL A 206 18.63 18.79 -9.58
N PRO A 207 18.01 19.89 -9.12
CA PRO A 207 16.82 19.82 -8.29
C PRO A 207 15.60 19.21 -9.01
N ASN A 208 15.41 19.44 -10.31
CA ASN A 208 14.30 18.84 -11.07
C ASN A 208 14.53 17.35 -11.30
N LEU A 209 15.75 16.94 -11.66
CA LEU A 209 16.11 15.52 -11.72
C LEU A 209 15.81 14.80 -10.41
N ALA A 210 16.15 15.41 -9.27
CA ALA A 210 15.90 14.81 -7.97
C ALA A 210 14.41 14.63 -7.69
N ARG A 211 13.57 15.64 -7.96
CA ARG A 211 12.10 15.53 -7.82
C ARG A 211 11.54 14.45 -8.74
N LEU A 212 11.97 14.48 -10.00
CA LEU A 212 11.58 13.54 -11.04
C LEU A 212 11.87 12.08 -10.64
N LEU A 213 13.09 11.79 -10.17
CA LEU A 213 13.48 10.44 -9.74
C LEU A 213 12.70 9.97 -8.51
N MET A 214 12.53 10.83 -7.50
CA MET A 214 11.81 10.47 -6.28
C MET A 214 10.31 10.22 -6.55
N LEU A 215 9.67 11.08 -7.34
CA LEU A 215 8.26 10.91 -7.72
C LEU A 215 8.06 9.73 -8.67
N ALA A 216 8.99 9.46 -9.58
CA ALA A 216 8.95 8.28 -10.45
C ALA A 216 8.97 6.98 -9.65
N ILE A 217 9.77 6.92 -8.57
CA ILE A 217 9.79 5.78 -7.65
C ILE A 217 8.44 5.66 -6.94
N SER A 218 7.98 6.74 -6.31
CA SER A 218 6.75 6.72 -5.50
C SER A 218 5.53 6.38 -6.32
N TYR A 219 5.32 7.09 -7.43
CA TYR A 219 4.14 6.90 -8.26
C TYR A 219 4.20 5.60 -9.04
N GLY A 220 5.40 5.15 -9.42
CA GLY A 220 5.61 3.83 -10.01
C GLY A 220 5.16 2.70 -9.11
N VAL A 221 5.48 2.73 -7.81
CA VAL A 221 5.02 1.66 -6.91
C VAL A 221 3.51 1.73 -6.65
N ILE A 222 2.95 2.93 -6.55
CA ILE A 222 1.51 3.15 -6.30
C ILE A 222 0.68 2.55 -7.45
N ILE A 223 1.03 2.88 -8.70
CA ILE A 223 0.33 2.32 -9.86
C ILE A 223 0.62 0.83 -10.06
N GLY A 224 1.70 0.31 -9.46
CA GLY A 224 2.06 -1.11 -9.52
C GLY A 224 1.24 -1.97 -8.57
N GLY A 225 1.05 -1.51 -7.34
CA GLY A 225 0.39 -2.29 -6.29
C GLY A 225 -1.08 -2.60 -6.57
N VAL A 226 -1.73 -1.91 -7.51
CA VAL A 226 -3.09 -2.25 -7.96
C VAL A 226 -3.14 -3.48 -8.87
N ALA A 227 -2.06 -3.79 -9.60
CA ALA A 227 -2.08 -4.74 -10.71
C ALA A 227 -2.40 -6.18 -10.28
N SER A 228 -2.06 -6.56 -9.04
CA SER A 228 -2.23 -7.93 -8.57
C SER A 228 -2.65 -7.99 -7.10
N PRO A 229 -3.30 -9.09 -6.66
CA PRO A 229 -3.62 -9.33 -5.25
C PRO A 229 -2.41 -9.28 -4.31
N SER A 230 -1.23 -9.68 -4.78
CA SER A 230 -0.01 -9.74 -3.96
C SER A 230 0.72 -8.41 -3.85
N GLY A 231 0.41 -7.43 -4.71
CA GLY A 231 1.11 -6.15 -4.75
C GLY A 231 0.72 -5.21 -3.60
N GLY A 232 -0.57 -4.94 -3.49
CA GLY A 232 -1.15 -4.14 -2.41
C GLY A 232 -1.99 -5.01 -1.49
N ALA A 233 -1.71 -5.01 -0.19
CA ALA A 233 -2.44 -5.84 0.76
C ALA A 233 -3.92 -5.42 0.93
N ARG A 234 -4.29 -4.22 0.46
CA ARG A 234 -5.69 -3.77 0.24
C ARG A 234 -6.46 -4.65 -0.77
N ASN A 235 -5.79 -5.19 -1.78
CA ASN A 235 -6.39 -6.07 -2.79
C ASN A 235 -6.73 -7.42 -2.18
N ALA A 236 -5.79 -7.99 -1.43
CA ALA A 236 -6.01 -9.22 -0.67
C ALA A 236 -7.16 -9.07 0.33
N LEU A 237 -7.24 -7.94 1.02
CA LEU A 237 -8.36 -7.62 1.91
C LEU A 237 -9.70 -7.62 1.17
N MET A 238 -9.78 -6.93 0.04
CA MET A 238 -11.01 -6.89 -0.75
C MET A 238 -11.43 -8.28 -1.26
N ILE A 239 -10.46 -9.11 -1.70
CA ILE A 239 -10.74 -10.50 -2.05
C ILE A 239 -11.31 -11.27 -0.85
N GLY A 240 -10.72 -11.11 0.34
CA GLY A 240 -11.25 -11.72 1.56
C GLY A 240 -12.68 -11.28 1.90
N LEU A 241 -13.00 -9.99 1.71
CA LEU A 241 -14.36 -9.48 1.88
C LEU A 241 -15.33 -10.05 0.85
N LEU A 242 -14.96 -10.09 -0.43
CA LEU A 242 -15.77 -10.68 -1.51
C LEU A 242 -16.00 -12.18 -1.28
N ASN A 243 -14.95 -12.93 -0.90
CA ASN A 243 -15.06 -14.34 -0.54
C ASN A 243 -16.01 -14.56 0.64
N SER A 244 -16.03 -13.65 1.62
CA SER A 244 -16.96 -13.72 2.75
C SER A 244 -18.44 -13.54 2.35
N LEU A 245 -18.70 -12.96 1.18
CA LEU A 245 -20.02 -12.89 0.54
C LEU A 245 -20.30 -14.08 -0.39
N GLY A 246 -19.41 -15.07 -0.46
CA GLY A 246 -19.50 -16.19 -1.40
C GLY A 246 -19.03 -15.86 -2.82
N LEU A 247 -18.45 -14.67 -3.04
CA LEU A 247 -17.96 -14.22 -4.35
C LEU A 247 -16.46 -14.50 -4.48
N ASN A 248 -16.12 -15.65 -5.07
CA ASN A 248 -14.74 -16.10 -5.21
C ASN A 248 -14.02 -15.43 -6.38
N VAL A 249 -13.28 -14.35 -6.12
CA VAL A 249 -12.44 -13.69 -7.12
C VAL A 249 -11.06 -14.37 -7.18
N GLY A 250 -10.75 -14.98 -8.32
CA GLY A 250 -9.47 -15.63 -8.54
C GLY A 250 -8.31 -14.64 -8.71
N TYR A 251 -7.07 -15.07 -8.45
CA TYR A 251 -5.88 -14.23 -8.64
C TYR A 251 -5.75 -13.74 -10.08
N GLY A 252 -5.90 -14.66 -11.05
CA GLY A 252 -5.83 -14.32 -12.47
C GLY A 252 -6.96 -13.38 -12.92
N GLN A 253 -8.15 -13.54 -12.36
CA GLN A 253 -9.28 -12.65 -12.64
C GLN A 253 -9.01 -11.23 -12.13
N TRP A 254 -8.45 -11.09 -10.93
CA TRP A 254 -8.04 -9.77 -10.41
C TRP A 254 -7.00 -9.10 -11.32
N VAL A 255 -5.95 -9.85 -11.70
CA VAL A 255 -4.92 -9.34 -12.61
C VAL A 255 -5.52 -8.92 -13.94
N LEU A 256 -6.45 -9.71 -14.50
CA LEU A 256 -7.15 -9.36 -15.73
C LEU A 256 -7.93 -8.06 -15.58
N MET A 257 -8.61 -7.84 -14.46
CA MET A 257 -9.39 -6.63 -14.20
C MET A 257 -8.53 -5.38 -13.97
N ALA A 258 -7.36 -5.52 -13.35
CA ALA A 258 -6.56 -4.40 -12.86
C ALA A 258 -5.30 -4.09 -13.68
N ALA A 259 -4.66 -5.09 -14.30
CA ALA A 259 -3.39 -4.90 -15.02
C ALA A 259 -3.45 -3.87 -16.17
N PRO A 260 -4.53 -3.75 -16.97
CA PRO A 260 -4.60 -2.73 -18.00
C PRO A 260 -4.41 -1.31 -17.47
N PHE A 261 -4.91 -1.01 -16.26
CA PHE A 261 -4.71 0.28 -15.62
C PHE A 261 -3.21 0.57 -15.41
N THR A 262 -2.49 -0.36 -14.80
CA THR A 262 -1.06 -0.21 -14.50
C THR A 262 -0.25 -0.05 -15.79
N LEU A 263 -0.55 -0.86 -16.81
CA LEU A 263 0.14 -0.81 -18.10
C LEU A 263 -0.02 0.53 -18.81
N ILE A 264 -1.21 1.15 -18.72
CA ILE A 264 -1.49 2.48 -19.28
C ILE A 264 -0.86 3.58 -18.42
N MET A 265 -0.89 3.43 -17.10
CA MET A 265 -0.35 4.44 -16.19
C MET A 265 1.17 4.53 -16.23
N ILE A 266 1.91 3.47 -16.54
CA ILE A 266 3.38 3.51 -16.66
C ILE A 266 3.86 4.62 -17.63
N PRO A 267 3.45 4.63 -18.92
CA PRO A 267 3.83 5.69 -19.84
C PRO A 267 3.21 7.04 -19.48
N VAL A 268 1.98 7.08 -18.94
CA VAL A 268 1.31 8.34 -18.54
C VAL A 268 2.06 9.03 -17.41
N VAL A 269 2.40 8.32 -16.33
CA VAL A 269 3.19 8.85 -15.22
C VAL A 269 4.55 9.31 -15.71
N THR A 270 5.22 8.50 -16.55
CA THR A 270 6.52 8.84 -17.11
C THR A 270 6.48 10.15 -17.89
N TYR A 271 5.54 10.27 -18.83
CA TYR A 271 5.38 11.46 -19.65
C TYR A 271 5.03 12.68 -18.80
N TRP A 272 4.02 12.56 -17.92
CA TRP A 272 3.57 13.66 -17.07
C TRP A 272 4.69 14.19 -16.17
N LEU A 273 5.46 13.31 -15.53
CA LEU A 273 6.56 13.74 -14.66
C LEU A 273 7.70 14.41 -15.44
N LEU A 274 8.04 13.91 -16.64
CA LEU A 274 9.05 14.52 -17.52
C LEU A 274 8.62 15.90 -18.00
N SER A 275 7.33 16.09 -18.31
CA SER A 275 6.78 17.39 -18.68
C SER A 275 6.74 18.37 -17.50
N LEU A 276 6.43 17.88 -16.30
CA LEU A 276 6.30 18.73 -15.11
C LEU A 276 7.66 19.13 -14.52
N TYR A 277 8.65 18.24 -14.57
CA TYR A 277 9.99 18.45 -14.04
C TYR A 277 11.04 18.20 -15.12
N PRO A 278 11.20 19.12 -16.09
CA PRO A 278 12.22 19.01 -17.12
C PRO A 278 13.61 18.94 -16.46
N PRO A 279 14.37 17.86 -16.69
CA PRO A 279 15.63 17.63 -15.99
C PRO A 279 16.73 18.53 -16.55
N GLU A 280 17.65 18.93 -15.67
CA GLU A 280 18.78 19.79 -16.03
C GLU A 280 19.83 19.04 -16.88
N ILE A 281 19.88 17.71 -16.78
CA ILE A 281 20.83 16.84 -17.47
C ILE A 281 20.06 15.76 -18.21
N SER A 282 20.33 15.61 -19.51
CA SER A 282 19.69 14.62 -20.38
C SER A 282 20.45 13.28 -20.48
N ASP A 283 21.75 13.28 -20.19
CA ASP A 283 22.63 12.11 -20.27
C ASP A 283 23.15 11.69 -18.88
N LEU A 284 22.76 10.49 -18.46
CA LEU A 284 23.16 9.88 -17.19
C LEU A 284 24.24 8.81 -17.35
N SER A 285 24.93 8.73 -18.50
CA SER A 285 25.93 7.70 -18.82
C SER A 285 26.93 7.44 -17.69
N ARG A 286 27.53 8.50 -17.13
CA ARG A 286 28.52 8.39 -16.04
C ARG A 286 27.90 7.85 -14.75
N ALA A 287 26.73 8.37 -14.38
CA ALA A 287 26.05 8.00 -13.14
C ALA A 287 25.56 6.55 -13.21
N VAL A 288 24.87 6.19 -14.30
CA VAL A 288 24.39 4.83 -14.56
C VAL A 288 25.55 3.84 -14.67
N GLY A 289 26.65 4.20 -15.34
CA GLY A 289 27.84 3.35 -15.45
C GLY A 289 28.46 3.04 -14.08
N SER A 290 28.49 4.02 -13.18
CA SER A 290 29.02 3.84 -11.82
C SER A 290 28.14 2.89 -10.99
N ILE A 291 26.80 3.08 -11.04
CA ILE A 291 25.85 2.21 -10.34
C ILE A 291 25.89 0.78 -10.89
N LYS A 292 25.92 0.61 -12.22
CA LYS A 292 26.04 -0.71 -12.86
C LYS A 292 27.28 -1.45 -12.37
N LYS A 293 28.43 -0.77 -12.33
CA LYS A 293 29.70 -1.36 -11.86
C LYS A 293 29.62 -1.81 -10.39
N GLU A 294 28.99 -1.02 -9.52
CA GLU A 294 28.80 -1.39 -8.11
C GLU A 294 27.86 -2.61 -7.96
N MET A 295 26.79 -2.67 -8.74
CA MET A 295 25.84 -3.78 -8.71
C MET A 295 26.42 -5.08 -9.33
N GLU A 296 27.25 -4.95 -10.36
CA GLU A 296 27.96 -6.07 -11.00
C GLU A 296 29.05 -6.66 -10.09
N ALA A 297 29.64 -5.86 -9.20
CA ALA A 297 30.62 -6.32 -8.22
C ALA A 297 30.05 -7.37 -7.24
N ALA A 298 28.72 -7.51 -7.15
CA ALA A 298 28.06 -8.55 -6.37
C ALA A 298 28.18 -9.98 -6.96
N GLY A 299 28.88 -10.17 -8.09
CA GLY A 299 29.13 -11.48 -8.72
C GLY A 299 27.92 -12.01 -9.51
N PRO A 300 27.80 -13.31 -9.82
CA PRO A 300 26.59 -13.93 -10.41
C PRO A 300 25.56 -14.38 -9.35
N MET A 301 24.36 -14.80 -9.76
CA MET A 301 23.36 -15.37 -8.83
C MET A 301 23.83 -16.72 -8.27
N THR A 302 23.79 -16.85 -6.95
CA THR A 302 24.09 -18.13 -6.28
C THR A 302 23.04 -19.19 -6.60
N GLY A 303 23.38 -20.48 -6.46
CA GLY A 303 22.42 -21.58 -6.64
C GLY A 303 21.19 -21.44 -5.73
N ARG A 304 21.39 -20.98 -4.48
CA ARG A 304 20.31 -20.71 -3.53
C ARG A 304 19.39 -19.56 -3.99
N ALA A 305 19.95 -18.50 -4.55
CA ALA A 305 19.15 -17.41 -5.11
C ALA A 305 18.30 -17.86 -6.32
N ARG A 306 18.85 -18.73 -7.17
CA ARG A 306 18.11 -19.34 -8.29
C ARG A 306 16.99 -20.25 -7.80
N ALA A 307 17.25 -21.08 -6.78
CA ALA A 307 16.22 -21.92 -6.17
C ALA A 307 15.07 -21.08 -5.57
N MET A 308 15.40 -19.98 -4.86
CA MET A 308 14.37 -19.08 -4.33
C MET A 308 13.55 -18.42 -5.45
N LEU A 309 14.20 -17.97 -6.52
CA LEU A 309 13.49 -17.42 -7.67
C LEU A 309 12.54 -18.45 -8.31
N ALA A 310 12.98 -19.71 -8.44
CA ALA A 310 12.15 -20.79 -8.95
C ALA A 310 10.93 -21.07 -8.06
N ILE A 311 11.11 -21.09 -6.73
CA ILE A 311 10.00 -21.22 -5.77
C ILE A 311 9.01 -20.06 -5.92
N PHE A 312 9.51 -18.83 -6.02
CA PHE A 312 8.65 -17.66 -6.21
C PHE A 312 7.83 -17.74 -7.51
N LEU A 313 8.45 -18.12 -8.63
CA LEU A 313 7.75 -18.31 -9.89
C LEU A 313 6.72 -19.44 -9.83
N ALA A 314 7.04 -20.53 -9.12
CA ALA A 314 6.09 -21.63 -8.91
C ALA A 314 4.89 -21.21 -8.05
N VAL A 315 5.09 -20.37 -7.03
CA VAL A 315 4.01 -19.78 -6.22
C VAL A 315 3.12 -18.88 -7.08
N LEU A 316 3.71 -18.04 -7.94
CA LEU A 316 2.95 -17.19 -8.87
C LEU A 316 2.08 -18.02 -9.81
N ALA A 317 2.65 -19.09 -10.41
CA ALA A 317 1.89 -20.02 -11.24
C ALA A 317 0.79 -20.72 -10.42
N GLY A 318 1.10 -21.13 -9.20
CA GLY A 318 0.15 -21.70 -8.26
C GLY A 318 -1.05 -20.79 -8.03
N TRP A 319 -0.85 -19.49 -7.74
CA TRP A 319 -1.96 -18.57 -7.52
C TRP A 319 -2.91 -18.46 -8.72
N VAL A 320 -2.37 -18.52 -9.95
CA VAL A 320 -3.17 -18.45 -11.19
C VAL A 320 -3.92 -19.75 -11.44
N PHE A 321 -3.25 -20.91 -11.37
CA PHE A 321 -3.82 -22.18 -11.81
C PHE A 321 -4.48 -23.00 -10.70
N LEU A 322 -3.99 -22.86 -9.47
CA LEU A 322 -4.39 -23.68 -8.31
C LEU A 322 -5.14 -22.88 -7.23
N GLY A 323 -5.13 -21.54 -7.31
CA GLY A 323 -5.70 -20.64 -6.31
C GLY A 323 -7.17 -20.89 -6.02
N HIS A 324 -7.97 -21.20 -7.05
CA HIS A 324 -9.40 -21.48 -6.87
C HIS A 324 -9.67 -22.78 -6.09
N ARG A 325 -8.80 -23.79 -6.23
CA ARG A 325 -8.99 -25.11 -5.60
C ARG A 325 -8.43 -25.17 -4.19
N PHE A 326 -7.25 -24.58 -3.97
CA PHE A 326 -6.51 -24.74 -2.72
C PHE A 326 -6.46 -23.48 -1.86
N GLY A 327 -6.97 -22.34 -2.34
CA GLY A 327 -6.81 -21.05 -1.67
C GLY A 327 -5.46 -20.42 -1.98
N VAL A 328 -5.44 -19.10 -2.14
CA VAL A 328 -4.21 -18.36 -2.44
C VAL A 328 -3.29 -18.30 -1.22
N GLY A 329 -3.85 -18.35 -0.01
CA GLY A 329 -3.11 -18.39 1.24
C GLY A 329 -2.28 -19.66 1.40
N ASN A 330 -2.90 -20.82 1.19
CA ASN A 330 -2.21 -22.10 1.27
C ASN A 330 -1.06 -22.22 0.26
N ILE A 331 -1.24 -21.72 -0.96
CA ILE A 331 -0.19 -21.73 -2.00
C ILE A 331 0.98 -20.85 -1.59
N ALA A 332 0.71 -19.66 -1.04
CA ALA A 332 1.75 -18.78 -0.53
C ALA A 332 2.54 -19.45 0.60
N MET A 333 1.83 -20.09 1.55
CA MET A 333 2.45 -20.78 2.67
C MET A 333 3.25 -22.01 2.24
N ALA A 334 2.77 -22.78 1.27
CA ALA A 334 3.49 -23.91 0.70
C ALA A 334 4.86 -23.47 0.13
N GLY A 335 4.91 -22.31 -0.53
CA GLY A 335 6.18 -21.72 -0.99
C GLY A 335 7.14 -21.38 0.14
N VAL A 336 6.65 -20.80 1.24
CA VAL A 336 7.45 -20.49 2.43
C VAL A 336 7.98 -21.78 3.08
N ILE A 337 7.11 -22.79 3.25
CA ILE A 337 7.49 -24.09 3.81
C ILE A 337 8.55 -24.75 2.93
N LEU A 338 8.36 -24.75 1.61
CA LEU A 338 9.31 -25.33 0.66
C LEU A 338 10.68 -24.64 0.75
N ALA A 339 10.70 -23.31 0.85
CA ALA A 339 11.93 -22.55 1.03
C ALA A 339 12.64 -22.88 2.37
N ALA A 340 11.88 -23.12 3.45
CA ALA A 340 12.43 -23.55 4.73
C ALA A 340 12.97 -24.99 4.67
N VAL A 341 12.26 -25.92 4.03
CA VAL A 341 12.69 -27.31 3.83
C VAL A 341 14.01 -27.38 3.05
N PHE A 342 14.16 -26.58 2.01
CA PHE A 342 15.42 -26.45 1.26
C PHE A 342 16.50 -25.63 1.99
N ARG A 343 16.27 -25.24 3.26
CA ARG A 343 17.18 -24.43 4.09
C ARG A 343 17.62 -23.13 3.40
N LEU A 344 16.71 -22.50 2.64
CA LEU A 344 16.93 -21.19 2.02
C LEU A 344 16.69 -20.06 3.03
N VAL A 345 15.90 -20.31 4.07
CA VAL A 345 15.56 -19.31 5.08
C VAL A 345 15.40 -19.96 6.44
N ASP A 346 15.74 -19.21 7.49
CA ASP A 346 15.54 -19.57 8.88
C ASP A 346 14.32 -18.84 9.43
N TRP A 347 13.60 -19.45 10.36
CA TRP A 347 12.43 -18.83 11.00
C TRP A 347 12.76 -17.47 11.64
N SER A 348 13.91 -17.35 12.29
CA SER A 348 14.37 -16.08 12.90
C SER A 348 14.47 -14.94 11.87
N TYR A 349 14.92 -15.25 10.64
CA TYR A 349 14.94 -14.27 9.56
C TYR A 349 13.52 -13.84 9.18
N LEU A 350 12.61 -14.79 8.96
CA LEU A 350 11.21 -14.48 8.63
C LEU A 350 10.54 -13.69 9.75
N GLN A 351 10.72 -14.09 11.00
CA GLN A 351 10.19 -13.38 12.16
C GLN A 351 10.63 -11.91 12.22
N SER A 352 11.91 -11.63 11.93
CA SER A 352 12.46 -10.27 12.01
C SER A 352 12.18 -9.40 10.77
N LYS A 353 11.94 -10.01 9.61
CA LYS A 353 11.78 -9.29 8.33
C LYS A 353 10.35 -9.22 7.83
N THR A 354 9.47 -10.10 8.29
CA THR A 354 8.04 -10.05 7.97
C THR A 354 7.36 -8.93 8.75
N GLN A 355 6.51 -8.16 8.06
CA GLN A 355 5.75 -7.06 8.66
C GLN A 355 4.48 -7.59 9.36
N TRP A 356 4.63 -8.22 10.52
CA TRP A 356 3.51 -8.82 11.27
C TRP A 356 2.37 -7.85 11.59
N GLY A 357 2.71 -6.57 11.77
CA GLY A 357 1.70 -5.53 11.98
C GLY A 357 0.71 -5.41 10.82
N VAL A 358 1.17 -5.60 9.59
CA VAL A 358 0.35 -5.60 8.38
C VAL A 358 -0.60 -6.81 8.40
N VAL A 359 -0.09 -8.00 8.74
CA VAL A 359 -0.92 -9.21 8.87
C VAL A 359 -2.05 -9.01 9.88
N LEU A 360 -1.75 -8.48 11.07
CA LEU A 360 -2.74 -8.23 12.11
C LEU A 360 -3.77 -7.17 11.70
N LEU A 361 -3.32 -6.11 11.03
CA LEU A 361 -4.20 -5.07 10.52
C LEU A 361 -5.31 -5.65 9.62
N TYR A 362 -4.93 -6.52 8.69
CA TYR A 362 -5.88 -7.14 7.77
C TYR A 362 -6.77 -8.17 8.44
N ALA A 363 -6.25 -8.93 9.40
CA ALA A 363 -7.07 -9.82 10.23
C ALA A 363 -8.19 -9.05 10.97
N GLY A 364 -7.85 -7.92 11.60
CA GLY A 364 -8.82 -7.05 12.24
C GLY A 364 -9.82 -6.45 11.25
N ALA A 365 -9.36 -6.01 10.07
CA ALA A 365 -10.21 -5.45 9.03
C ALA A 365 -11.25 -6.46 8.49
N ILE A 366 -10.85 -7.71 8.24
CA ILE A 366 -11.77 -8.77 7.80
C ILE A 366 -12.78 -9.08 8.91
N SER A 367 -12.33 -9.20 10.16
CA SER A 367 -13.24 -9.40 11.30
C SER A 367 -14.24 -8.26 11.41
N MET A 368 -13.79 -7.02 11.27
CA MET A 368 -14.64 -5.84 11.32
C MET A 368 -15.65 -5.81 10.17
N GLY A 369 -15.23 -6.17 8.96
CA GLY A 369 -16.12 -6.25 7.80
C GLY A 369 -17.23 -7.26 8.02
N ARG A 370 -16.90 -8.47 8.50
CA ARG A 370 -17.90 -9.51 8.87
C ARG A 370 -18.84 -9.01 9.96
N MET A 371 -18.32 -8.31 10.95
CA MET A 371 -19.13 -7.70 12.01
C MET A 371 -20.12 -6.66 11.45
N LEU A 372 -19.67 -5.74 10.61
CA LEU A 372 -20.55 -4.71 10.03
C LEU A 372 -21.67 -5.31 9.18
N ILE A 373 -21.38 -6.39 8.44
CA ILE A 373 -22.37 -7.10 7.62
C ILE A 373 -23.36 -7.84 8.51
N SER A 374 -22.89 -8.69 9.43
CA SER A 374 -23.74 -9.53 10.29
C SER A 374 -24.64 -8.74 11.25
N THR A 375 -24.19 -7.58 11.71
CA THR A 375 -24.97 -6.71 12.61
C THR A 375 -25.97 -5.80 11.89
N GLY A 376 -25.92 -5.74 10.55
CA GLY A 376 -26.74 -4.84 9.73
C GLY A 376 -26.24 -3.39 9.68
N ALA A 377 -25.10 -3.07 10.32
CA ALA A 377 -24.51 -1.73 10.30
C ALA A 377 -24.07 -1.30 8.89
N ALA A 378 -23.50 -2.23 8.11
CA ALA A 378 -23.15 -1.97 6.71
C ALA A 378 -24.40 -1.62 5.86
N THR A 379 -25.51 -2.33 6.07
CA THR A 379 -26.79 -2.08 5.40
C THR A 379 -27.34 -0.71 5.72
N TRP A 380 -27.26 -0.30 6.99
CA TRP A 380 -27.72 1.01 7.42
C TRP A 380 -26.88 2.14 6.80
N LEU A 381 -25.54 2.03 6.83
CA LEU A 381 -24.65 3.00 6.20
C LEU A 381 -24.84 3.08 4.68
N ALA A 382 -25.03 1.93 4.03
CA ALA A 382 -25.33 1.86 2.60
C ALA A 382 -26.62 2.59 2.27
N GLY A 383 -27.68 2.42 3.08
CA GLY A 383 -28.94 3.14 2.93
C GLY A 383 -28.76 4.66 3.00
N GLN A 384 -27.96 5.16 3.95
CA GLN A 384 -27.65 6.60 4.05
C GLN A 384 -26.92 7.12 2.81
N LEU A 385 -25.92 6.37 2.31
CA LEU A 385 -25.19 6.74 1.11
C LEU A 385 -26.09 6.75 -0.13
N LEU A 386 -26.96 5.75 -0.28
CA LEU A 386 -27.92 5.68 -1.38
C LEU A 386 -28.94 6.83 -1.33
N HIS A 387 -29.35 7.23 -0.13
CA HIS A 387 -30.25 8.38 0.03
C HIS A 387 -29.60 9.69 -0.43
N LEU A 388 -28.30 9.85 -0.19
CA LEU A 388 -27.50 10.97 -0.69
C LEU A 388 -27.26 10.88 -2.21
N ALA A 389 -27.00 9.67 -2.72
CA ALA A 389 -26.82 9.45 -4.15
C ALA A 389 -28.12 9.67 -4.95
N ALA A 390 -29.28 9.33 -4.38
CA ALA A 390 -30.60 9.59 -4.95
C ALA A 390 -30.87 11.08 -5.11
N ALA A 391 -30.45 11.91 -4.15
CA ALA A 391 -30.55 13.36 -4.26
C ALA A 391 -29.72 13.94 -5.42
N ALA A 392 -28.73 13.20 -5.92
CA ALA A 392 -27.89 13.58 -7.05
C ALA A 392 -28.25 12.83 -8.36
N GLU A 393 -29.31 12.02 -8.38
CA GLU A 393 -29.71 11.16 -9.52
C GLU A 393 -28.60 10.16 -9.95
N MET A 394 -27.69 9.79 -9.03
CA MET A 394 -26.54 8.91 -9.28
C MET A 394 -26.72 7.51 -8.68
N THR A 395 -27.93 6.95 -8.72
CA THR A 395 -28.27 5.70 -8.01
C THR A 395 -27.99 4.42 -8.79
N GLU A 396 -27.69 4.50 -10.08
CA GLU A 396 -27.61 3.32 -10.95
C GLU A 396 -26.27 3.16 -11.67
N GLY A 397 -25.91 1.89 -11.89
CA GLY A 397 -24.84 1.47 -12.78
C GLY A 397 -23.50 2.18 -12.55
N LEU A 398 -22.97 2.79 -13.60
CA LEU A 398 -21.64 3.40 -13.63
C LEU A 398 -21.53 4.62 -12.70
N HIS A 399 -22.62 5.37 -12.51
CA HIS A 399 -22.61 6.59 -11.68
C HIS A 399 -22.41 6.26 -10.21
N LEU A 400 -23.09 5.23 -9.70
CA LEU A 400 -22.92 4.79 -8.31
C LEU A 400 -21.51 4.22 -8.06
N LEU A 401 -20.95 3.49 -9.03
CA LEU A 401 -19.57 3.04 -8.99
C LEU A 401 -18.58 4.23 -8.98
N ALA A 402 -18.84 5.25 -9.80
CA ALA A 402 -18.04 6.47 -9.81
C ALA A 402 -18.06 7.20 -8.47
N VAL A 403 -19.23 7.28 -7.80
CA VAL A 403 -19.37 7.89 -6.47
C VAL A 403 -18.54 7.13 -5.44
N THR A 404 -18.71 5.80 -5.35
CA THR A 404 -17.97 4.97 -4.36
C THR A 404 -16.46 5.00 -4.61
N ALA A 405 -16.02 4.90 -5.86
CA ALA A 405 -14.61 5.04 -6.24
C ALA A 405 -14.05 6.44 -5.87
N SER A 406 -14.79 7.51 -6.16
CA SER A 406 -14.35 8.88 -5.86
C SER A 406 -14.23 9.14 -4.36
N ILE A 407 -15.20 8.69 -3.56
CA ILE A 407 -15.13 8.77 -2.10
C ILE A 407 -13.91 8.01 -1.60
N THR A 408 -13.67 6.80 -2.10
CA THR A 408 -12.51 6.00 -1.71
C THR A 408 -11.19 6.71 -2.01
N ALA A 409 -11.05 7.23 -3.23
CA ALA A 409 -9.84 7.92 -3.66
C ALA A 409 -9.58 9.20 -2.85
N LEU A 410 -10.62 9.92 -2.44
CA LEU A 410 -10.47 11.09 -1.58
C LEU A 410 -10.05 10.68 -0.16
N VAL A 411 -10.72 9.70 0.43
CA VAL A 411 -10.43 9.23 1.80
C VAL A 411 -9.01 8.67 1.91
N THR A 412 -8.53 7.96 0.89
CA THR A 412 -7.18 7.37 0.92
C THR A 412 -6.03 8.38 0.98
N ASN A 413 -6.30 9.64 0.62
CA ASN A 413 -5.30 10.68 0.76
C ASN A 413 -5.20 11.20 2.20
N THR A 414 -6.22 10.97 3.02
CA THR A 414 -6.26 11.33 4.46
C THR A 414 -5.88 10.17 5.38
N MET A 415 -5.98 8.93 4.90
CA MET A 415 -5.74 7.70 5.65
C MET A 415 -5.13 6.65 4.70
N ALA A 416 -4.19 5.83 5.18
CA ALA A 416 -3.51 4.84 4.35
C ALA A 416 -4.45 3.86 3.60
N ASP A 417 -3.99 3.31 2.47
CA ASP A 417 -4.81 2.54 1.53
C ASP A 417 -5.53 1.33 2.15
N GLY A 418 -4.81 0.54 2.97
CA GLY A 418 -5.36 -0.65 3.62
C GLY A 418 -6.51 -0.31 4.58
N PRO A 419 -6.28 0.59 5.55
CA PRO A 419 -7.32 1.19 6.38
C PRO A 419 -8.52 1.74 5.60
N THR A 420 -8.32 2.42 4.48
CA THR A 420 -9.40 2.94 3.64
C THR A 420 -10.31 1.81 3.13
N VAL A 421 -9.74 0.73 2.59
CA VAL A 421 -10.54 -0.43 2.15
C VAL A 421 -11.21 -1.15 3.32
N ALA A 422 -10.55 -1.24 4.48
CA ALA A 422 -11.11 -1.86 5.68
C ALA A 422 -12.39 -1.17 6.18
N VAL A 423 -12.41 0.16 6.10
CA VAL A 423 -13.51 1.00 6.58
C VAL A 423 -14.64 1.07 5.55
N LEU A 424 -14.31 1.32 4.28
CA LEU A 424 -15.29 1.61 3.22
C LEU A 424 -15.76 0.38 2.47
N GLY A 425 -14.90 -0.63 2.31
CA GLY A 425 -15.17 -1.84 1.54
C GLY A 425 -16.48 -2.53 1.92
N PRO A 426 -16.70 -2.90 3.20
CA PRO A 426 -17.94 -3.56 3.61
C PRO A 426 -19.21 -2.75 3.30
N VAL A 427 -19.14 -1.42 3.46
CA VAL A 427 -20.25 -0.52 3.17
C VAL A 427 -20.53 -0.47 1.67
N PHE A 428 -19.50 -0.32 0.83
CA PHE A 428 -19.67 -0.20 -0.62
C PHE A 428 -20.06 -1.53 -1.28
N LEU A 429 -19.61 -2.67 -0.75
CA LEU A 429 -20.13 -3.97 -1.17
C LEU A 429 -21.63 -4.10 -0.86
N LYS A 430 -22.08 -3.57 0.29
CA LYS A 430 -23.51 -3.58 0.64
C LYS A 430 -24.32 -2.60 -0.20
N VAL A 431 -23.77 -1.42 -0.52
CA VAL A 431 -24.34 -0.49 -1.51
C VAL A 431 -24.53 -1.21 -2.84
N ALA A 432 -23.52 -1.96 -3.29
CA ALA A 432 -23.61 -2.69 -4.56
C ALA A 432 -24.74 -3.73 -4.56
N GLU A 433 -24.86 -4.49 -3.47
CA GLU A 433 -25.92 -5.48 -3.28
C GLU A 433 -27.32 -4.85 -3.29
N LEU A 434 -27.52 -3.74 -2.55
CA LEU A 434 -28.82 -3.05 -2.45
C LEU A 434 -29.24 -2.35 -3.74
N SER A 435 -28.28 -1.91 -4.56
CA SER A 435 -28.54 -1.25 -5.85
C SER A 435 -28.44 -2.17 -7.05
N HIS A 436 -28.32 -3.48 -6.83
CA HIS A 436 -28.23 -4.49 -7.89
C HIS A 436 -27.10 -4.26 -8.91
N ILE A 437 -25.99 -3.61 -8.49
CA ILE A 437 -24.78 -3.47 -9.29
C ILE A 437 -23.76 -4.55 -8.88
N SER A 438 -22.84 -4.92 -9.79
CA SER A 438 -21.85 -5.98 -9.56
C SER A 438 -21.00 -5.71 -8.30
N PRO A 439 -21.11 -6.53 -7.23
CA PRO A 439 -20.30 -6.34 -6.02
C PRO A 439 -18.82 -6.59 -6.29
N VAL A 440 -18.49 -7.46 -7.25
CA VAL A 440 -17.11 -7.71 -7.68
C VAL A 440 -16.52 -6.45 -8.31
N ALA A 441 -17.23 -5.81 -9.24
CA ALA A 441 -16.76 -4.58 -9.87
C ALA A 441 -16.61 -3.44 -8.85
N THR A 442 -17.58 -3.26 -7.96
CA THR A 442 -17.52 -2.23 -6.91
C THR A 442 -16.39 -2.50 -5.91
N GLY A 443 -16.18 -3.77 -5.53
CA GLY A 443 -15.08 -4.17 -4.67
C GLY A 443 -13.71 -3.87 -5.30
N VAL A 444 -13.50 -4.33 -6.54
CA VAL A 444 -12.26 -4.06 -7.27
C VAL A 444 -12.06 -2.56 -7.48
N ALA A 445 -13.11 -1.81 -7.85
CA ALA A 445 -13.04 -0.36 -8.01
C ALA A 445 -12.65 0.35 -6.70
N THR A 446 -13.23 -0.06 -5.57
CA THR A 446 -12.88 0.46 -4.24
C THR A 446 -11.41 0.18 -3.94
N SER A 447 -10.93 -1.05 -4.17
CA SER A 447 -9.53 -1.40 -3.91
C SER A 447 -8.54 -0.62 -4.79
N LEU A 448 -8.87 -0.43 -6.07
CA LEU A 448 -8.07 0.36 -7.01
C LEU A 448 -8.06 1.84 -6.63
N ALA A 449 -9.23 2.41 -6.34
CA ALA A 449 -9.38 3.80 -5.94
C ALA A 449 -8.65 4.12 -4.63
N ALA A 450 -8.62 3.18 -3.68
CA ALA A 450 -7.84 3.30 -2.46
C ALA A 450 -6.32 3.39 -2.72
N ALA A 451 -5.84 2.98 -3.88
CA ALA A 451 -4.44 3.16 -4.27
C ALA A 451 -4.15 4.57 -4.81
N PHE A 452 -5.12 5.43 -5.05
CA PHE A 452 -4.89 6.75 -5.67
C PHE A 452 -4.35 7.78 -4.65
N SER A 453 -3.37 7.35 -3.85
CA SER A 453 -2.69 8.06 -2.77
C SER A 453 -1.59 9.00 -3.29
N PHE A 454 -1.90 9.81 -4.31
CA PHE A 454 -0.90 10.65 -4.99
C PHE A 454 -0.69 12.03 -4.34
N LEU A 455 -1.64 12.52 -3.55
CA LEU A 455 -1.72 13.95 -3.20
C LEU A 455 -0.88 14.32 -1.98
N LEU A 456 -0.87 13.46 -0.97
CA LEU A 456 -0.30 13.75 0.35
C LEU A 456 0.85 12.81 0.72
N ILE A 457 1.81 13.33 1.48
CA ILE A 457 2.96 12.55 1.97
C ILE A 457 2.50 11.42 2.90
N ILE A 458 1.50 11.71 3.73
CA ILE A 458 0.94 10.76 4.71
C ILE A 458 0.04 9.69 4.07
N ALA A 459 -0.39 9.89 2.82
CA ALA A 459 -1.33 9.01 2.16
C ALA A 459 -0.79 7.57 2.04
N THR A 460 0.51 7.40 1.80
CA THR A 460 1.14 6.07 1.78
C THR A 460 2.58 6.14 2.30
N PRO A 461 3.07 5.11 3.01
CA PRO A 461 4.47 5.03 3.41
C PRO A 461 5.46 5.16 2.25
N ALA A 462 5.07 4.80 1.01
CA ALA A 462 5.89 5.03 -0.18
C ALA A 462 6.27 6.52 -0.35
N ASN A 463 5.27 7.41 -0.25
CA ASN A 463 5.46 8.86 -0.36
C ASN A 463 6.34 9.38 0.79
N ALA A 464 6.12 8.90 2.01
CA ALA A 464 6.93 9.28 3.17
C ALA A 464 8.40 8.85 3.03
N ILE A 465 8.67 7.68 2.46
CA ILE A 465 10.03 7.17 2.26
C ILE A 465 10.78 8.03 1.22
N VAL A 466 10.16 8.36 0.09
CA VAL A 466 10.82 9.20 -0.94
C VAL A 466 10.90 10.68 -0.53
N TYR A 467 10.09 11.11 0.43
CA TYR A 467 10.20 12.43 1.05
C TYR A 467 11.40 12.52 2.01
N GLY A 468 11.78 11.40 2.63
CA GLY A 468 12.85 11.29 3.62
C GLY A 468 14.19 11.94 3.25
N PRO A 469 14.73 11.77 2.02
CA PRO A 469 15.98 12.43 1.59
C PRO A 469 15.94 13.97 1.54
N GLY A 470 14.75 14.59 1.62
CA GLY A 470 14.62 16.05 1.60
C GLY A 470 14.66 16.70 0.21
N PHE A 471 14.55 15.92 -0.86
CA PHE A 471 14.55 16.46 -2.24
C PHE A 471 13.17 17.01 -2.68
N LEU A 472 12.10 16.56 -2.02
CA LEU A 472 10.72 16.90 -2.33
C LEU A 472 10.16 17.91 -1.31
N ARG A 473 9.25 18.77 -1.78
CA ARG A 473 8.39 19.60 -0.93
C ARG A 473 6.97 19.04 -0.94
N PRO A 474 6.14 19.30 0.08
CA PRO A 474 4.74 18.85 0.09
C PRO A 474 3.94 19.28 -1.16
N VAL A 475 4.22 20.48 -1.67
CA VAL A 475 3.57 21.02 -2.88
C VAL A 475 3.93 20.21 -4.14
N ASP A 476 5.08 19.54 -4.17
CA ASP A 476 5.49 18.73 -5.32
C ASP A 476 4.55 17.50 -5.48
N PHE A 477 4.08 16.92 -4.37
CA PHE A 477 3.07 15.85 -4.38
C PHE A 477 1.72 16.36 -4.90
N LEU A 478 1.25 17.51 -4.42
CA LEU A 478 -0.02 18.08 -4.87
C LEU A 478 0.01 18.42 -6.38
N LYS A 479 1.10 19.03 -6.85
CA LYS A 479 1.24 19.41 -8.27
C LYS A 479 1.31 18.20 -9.19
N ALA A 480 2.18 17.24 -8.86
CA ALA A 480 2.36 16.06 -9.70
C ALA A 480 1.19 15.08 -9.55
N GLY A 481 0.72 14.88 -8.32
CA GLY A 481 -0.31 13.93 -7.96
C GLY A 481 -1.72 14.37 -8.32
N GLY A 482 -2.03 15.67 -8.33
CA GLY A 482 -3.38 16.17 -8.65
C GLY A 482 -3.88 15.72 -10.02
N VAL A 483 -3.03 15.84 -11.05
CA VAL A 483 -3.36 15.39 -12.40
C VAL A 483 -3.46 13.86 -12.48
N LEU A 484 -2.51 13.14 -11.86
CA LEU A 484 -2.52 11.68 -11.86
C LEU A 484 -3.72 11.11 -11.10
N PHE A 485 -4.16 11.77 -10.03
CA PHE A 485 -5.34 11.41 -9.25
C PHE A 485 -6.60 11.47 -10.12
N LEU A 486 -6.84 12.60 -10.80
CA LEU A 486 -7.99 12.77 -11.68
C LEU A 486 -7.94 11.82 -12.87
N LEU A 487 -6.78 11.69 -13.52
CA LEU A 487 -6.59 10.74 -14.62
C LEU A 487 -6.83 9.30 -14.17
N SER A 488 -6.39 8.92 -12.97
CA SER A 488 -6.60 7.57 -12.44
C SER A 488 -8.08 7.27 -12.20
N LEU A 489 -8.83 8.24 -11.67
CA LEU A 489 -10.29 8.12 -11.51
C LEU A 489 -10.99 7.99 -12.87
N VAL A 490 -10.63 8.82 -13.84
CA VAL A 490 -11.20 8.75 -15.20
C VAL A 490 -10.88 7.40 -15.85
N LEU A 491 -9.64 6.92 -15.76
CA LEU A 491 -9.25 5.62 -16.30
C LEU A 491 -9.98 4.47 -15.62
N LEU A 492 -10.15 4.51 -14.29
CA LEU A 492 -10.91 3.50 -13.57
C LEU A 492 -12.37 3.46 -14.03
N ILE A 493 -13.03 4.61 -14.12
CA ILE A 493 -14.47 4.68 -14.41
C ILE A 493 -14.72 4.48 -15.91
N ALA A 494 -14.11 5.29 -16.77
CA ALA A 494 -14.43 5.33 -18.20
C ALA A 494 -13.78 4.18 -18.98
N LEU A 495 -12.57 3.75 -18.63
CA LEU A 495 -11.87 2.71 -19.36
C LEU A 495 -12.07 1.33 -18.72
N LEU A 496 -11.79 1.18 -17.42
CA LEU A 496 -11.90 -0.15 -16.80
C LEU A 496 -13.37 -0.53 -16.63
N ALA A 497 -14.14 0.22 -15.85
CA ALA A 497 -15.51 -0.17 -15.52
C ALA A 497 -16.45 -0.15 -16.74
N ASN A 498 -16.39 0.91 -17.56
CA ASN A 498 -17.32 1.05 -18.68
C ASN A 498 -16.94 0.27 -19.94
N LEU A 499 -15.64 0.08 -20.24
CA LEU A 499 -15.20 -0.61 -21.46
C LEU A 499 -14.67 -2.01 -21.16
N TRP A 500 -13.62 -2.11 -20.35
CA TRP A 500 -12.89 -3.36 -20.16
C TRP A 500 -13.69 -4.41 -19.40
N TRP A 501 -14.26 -4.07 -18.25
CA TRP A 501 -15.02 -5.00 -17.41
C TRP A 501 -16.30 -5.49 -18.08
N ARG A 502 -16.93 -4.64 -18.92
CA ARG A 502 -18.02 -5.05 -19.81
C ARG A 502 -17.55 -6.03 -20.87
N ALA A 503 -16.43 -5.75 -21.52
CA ALA A 503 -15.88 -6.60 -22.57
C ALA A 503 -15.50 -8.01 -22.06
N ILE A 504 -15.02 -8.11 -20.82
CA ILE A 504 -14.69 -9.40 -20.18
C ILE A 504 -15.87 -10.04 -19.41
N GLY A 505 -17.06 -9.43 -19.45
CA GLY A 505 -18.29 -9.99 -18.86
C GLY A 505 -18.38 -9.96 -17.33
N ILE A 506 -17.69 -9.03 -16.66
CA ILE A 506 -17.73 -8.86 -15.19
C ILE A 506 -18.67 -7.72 -14.76
N TRP A 507 -19.06 -6.87 -15.72
CA TRP A 507 -19.98 -5.75 -15.54
C TRP A 507 -21.22 -5.87 -16.42
#